data_AF-A0A5C9SY26-F1
#
_entry.id   AF-A0A5C9SY26-F1
#
_cell.length_a   1.000
_cell.length_b   1.000
_cell.length_c   1.000
_cell.angle_alpha   90.00
_cell.angle_beta   90.00
_cell.angle_gamma   90.00
#
_symmetry.space_group_name_H-M   'P 1'
#
loop_
_entity.id
_entity.type
_entity.pdbx_description
1 polymer ?
#
loop_
_entity_poly.entity_id
_entity_poly.type
_entity_poly.pdbx_seq_one_letter_code
_entity_poly.pdbx_strand_id
1 'polypeptide(L)'
;MSSIKQQLKALKVIPVIAIDNAEDIIPLGKVLVENGLPAAEITFRSEAAVEAIRLLRQTQPGMLIGAGTVLNREQAIAAKEAGATFIVSPGFNPNTVKACQEIGIDIVPGVNNPSTVEAALEMGLTTLKFFPAEASGGINMMKSLLAPYTDIELMPTGGISPANIKDYLAIPRVLACGGTWMVDKTLIEAGNWEELARLTREAVALVS
;
A
#
# COMPACT_ATOMS: atom_id res chain seq x y z
N MET A 1 -13.03 4.59 15.16
CA MET A 1 -11.97 4.80 14.14
C MET A 1 -12.53 4.40 12.79
N SER A 2 -12.18 5.11 11.71
CA SER A 2 -12.50 4.69 10.33
C SER A 2 -11.81 3.37 10.01
N SER A 3 -12.44 2.50 9.22
CA SER A 3 -11.79 1.26 8.76
C SER A 3 -10.68 1.55 7.76
N ILE A 4 -9.73 0.60 7.60
CA ILE A 4 -8.64 0.74 6.63
C ILE A 4 -9.17 1.01 5.21
N LYS A 5 -10.24 0.32 4.80
CA LYS A 5 -10.93 0.51 3.52
C LYS A 5 -11.42 1.94 3.32
N GLN A 6 -12.01 2.55 4.35
CA GLN A 6 -12.45 3.95 4.29
C GLN A 6 -11.27 4.92 4.14
N GLN A 7 -10.18 4.66 4.85
CA GLN A 7 -8.97 5.48 4.77
C GLN A 7 -8.31 5.37 3.39
N LEU A 8 -8.14 4.15 2.86
CA LEU A 8 -7.62 3.92 1.51
C LEU A 8 -8.46 4.68 0.47
N LYS A 9 -9.79 4.54 0.54
CA LYS A 9 -10.71 5.23 -0.39
C LYS A 9 -10.62 6.75 -0.32
N ALA A 10 -10.40 7.31 0.87
CA ALA A 10 -10.24 8.75 1.04
C ALA A 10 -8.91 9.26 0.46
N LEU A 11 -7.84 8.49 0.63
CA LEU A 11 -6.48 8.85 0.18
C LEU A 11 -6.26 8.64 -1.31
N LYS A 12 -6.87 7.60 -1.92
CA LYS A 12 -6.79 7.18 -3.33
C LYS A 12 -5.40 6.87 -3.88
N VAL A 13 -4.32 7.26 -3.21
CA VAL A 13 -2.94 6.91 -3.55
C VAL A 13 -2.18 6.56 -2.28
N ILE A 14 -1.37 5.49 -2.32
CA ILE A 14 -0.55 5.03 -1.21
C ILE A 14 0.92 5.01 -1.65
N PRO A 15 1.81 5.80 -1.01
CA PRO A 15 3.25 5.73 -1.23
C PRO A 15 3.81 4.36 -0.82
N VAL A 16 4.42 3.65 -1.75
CA VAL A 16 5.10 2.37 -1.52
C VAL A 16 6.59 2.65 -1.36
N ILE A 17 7.10 2.50 -0.15
CA ILE A 17 8.42 2.98 0.25
C ILE A 17 9.38 1.78 0.38
N ALA A 18 10.51 1.88 -0.30
CA ALA A 18 11.71 1.10 0.01
C ALA A 18 12.73 2.05 0.64
N ILE A 19 13.26 1.68 1.80
CA ILE A 19 14.15 2.54 2.57
C ILE A 19 15.28 1.71 3.16
N ASP A 20 16.52 2.19 3.04
CA ASP A 20 17.70 1.47 3.48
C ASP A 20 18.16 1.92 4.88
N ASN A 21 18.05 3.22 5.19
CA ASN A 21 18.29 3.75 6.53
C ASN A 21 16.95 4.11 7.20
N ALA A 22 16.69 3.55 8.38
CA ALA A 22 15.42 3.77 9.06
C ALA A 22 15.15 5.25 9.39
N GLU A 23 16.20 6.01 9.73
CA GLU A 23 16.11 7.43 10.12
C GLU A 23 15.58 8.34 8.99
N ASP A 24 15.78 7.95 7.72
CA ASP A 24 15.27 8.70 6.56
C ASP A 24 13.73 8.74 6.53
N ILE A 25 13.05 7.86 7.28
CA ILE A 25 11.59 7.84 7.38
C ILE A 25 11.03 9.06 8.12
N ILE A 26 11.81 9.68 9.01
CA ILE A 26 11.37 10.81 9.83
C ILE A 26 11.14 12.05 8.94
N PRO A 27 12.14 12.54 8.19
CA PRO A 27 11.92 13.64 7.26
C PRO A 27 10.94 13.26 6.14
N LEU A 28 10.98 12.03 5.62
CA LEU A 28 10.03 11.58 4.59
C LEU A 28 8.58 11.61 5.08
N GLY A 29 8.33 11.09 6.29
CA GLY A 29 7.01 11.08 6.91
C GLY A 29 6.47 12.49 7.13
N LYS A 30 7.32 13.42 7.56
CA LYS A 30 6.98 14.84 7.68
C LYS A 30 6.59 15.42 6.31
N VAL A 31 7.39 15.20 5.27
CA VAL A 31 7.11 15.66 3.91
C VAL A 31 5.75 15.15 3.43
N LEU A 32 5.47 13.86 3.60
CA LEU A 32 4.20 13.26 3.18
C LEU A 32 2.99 13.90 3.88
N VAL A 33 3.06 14.08 5.21
CA VAL A 33 1.96 14.68 5.99
C VAL A 33 1.76 16.15 5.64
N GLU A 34 2.82 16.96 5.61
CA GLU A 34 2.74 18.40 5.33
C GLU A 34 2.24 18.71 3.90
N ASN A 35 2.39 17.76 2.97
CA ASN A 35 1.97 17.89 1.59
C ASN A 35 0.67 17.14 1.26
N GLY A 36 -0.11 16.75 2.29
CA GLY A 36 -1.48 16.26 2.13
C GLY A 36 -1.62 14.77 1.86
N LEU A 37 -0.57 13.97 2.07
CA LEU A 37 -0.58 12.53 1.85
C LEU A 37 -0.19 11.75 3.13
N PRO A 38 -1.03 11.73 4.17
CA PRO A 38 -0.70 11.10 5.46
C PRO A 38 -0.83 9.55 5.41
N ALA A 39 -0.12 8.90 4.49
CA ALA A 39 -0.09 7.45 4.32
C ALA A 39 1.27 6.91 3.86
N ALA A 40 1.61 5.68 4.27
CA ALA A 40 2.83 4.98 3.86
C ALA A 40 2.65 3.46 3.88
N GLU A 41 3.08 2.76 2.82
CA GLU A 41 3.31 1.31 2.78
C GLU A 41 4.85 1.08 2.81
N ILE A 42 5.41 0.72 3.96
CA ILE A 42 6.86 0.47 4.11
C ILE A 42 7.16 -0.99 3.79
N THR A 43 7.96 -1.25 2.75
CA THR A 43 8.21 -2.61 2.27
C THR A 43 9.29 -3.34 3.08
N PHE A 44 9.02 -4.60 3.46
CA PHE A 44 9.94 -5.54 4.13
C PHE A 44 11.03 -6.09 3.19
N ARG A 45 11.47 -5.28 2.23
CA ARG A 45 12.61 -5.59 1.33
C ARG A 45 13.95 -5.12 1.89
N SER A 46 13.92 -4.44 3.04
CA SER A 46 15.06 -3.88 3.76
C SER A 46 14.97 -4.28 5.23
N GLU A 47 16.12 -4.50 5.86
CA GLU A 47 16.23 -4.76 7.30
C GLU A 47 15.75 -3.56 8.15
N ALA A 48 15.75 -2.35 7.57
CA ALA A 48 15.31 -1.13 8.23
C ALA A 48 13.79 -1.00 8.39
N ALA A 49 12.98 -1.86 7.75
CA ALA A 49 11.52 -1.68 7.66
C ALA A 49 10.82 -1.61 9.03
N VAL A 50 11.17 -2.51 9.96
CA VAL A 50 10.55 -2.55 11.31
C VAL A 50 10.87 -1.26 12.08
N GLU A 51 12.13 -0.85 12.07
CA GLU A 51 12.57 0.35 12.75
C GLU A 51 11.98 1.62 12.11
N ALA A 52 11.90 1.66 10.78
CA ALA A 52 11.26 2.75 10.05
C ALA A 52 9.77 2.91 10.42
N ILE A 53 9.02 1.79 10.51
CA ILE A 53 7.62 1.83 10.96
C ILE A 53 7.53 2.38 12.38
N ARG A 54 8.42 1.95 13.29
CA ARG A 54 8.45 2.39 14.69
C ARG A 54 8.71 3.89 14.81
N LEU A 55 9.73 4.40 14.11
CA LEU A 55 10.08 5.83 14.08
C LEU A 55 8.96 6.66 13.46
N LEU A 56 8.36 6.19 12.35
CA LEU A 56 7.27 6.89 11.69
C LEU A 56 6.02 6.93 12.56
N ARG A 57 5.66 5.85 13.26
CA ARG A 57 4.52 5.85 14.18
C ARG A 57 4.72 6.84 15.34
N GLN A 58 5.94 6.96 15.86
CA GLN A 58 6.26 7.91 16.93
C GLN A 58 6.17 9.36 16.47
N THR A 59 6.70 9.65 15.29
CA THR A 59 6.79 11.03 14.76
C THR A 59 5.51 11.48 14.07
N GLN A 60 4.73 10.56 13.50
CA GLN A 60 3.48 10.81 12.77
C GLN A 60 2.34 9.91 13.28
N PRO A 61 1.86 10.10 14.54
CA PRO A 61 0.90 9.19 15.17
C PRO A 61 -0.45 9.10 14.46
N GLY A 62 -0.84 10.13 13.70
CA GLY A 62 -2.09 10.16 12.91
C GLY A 62 -1.98 9.54 11.52
N MET A 63 -0.78 9.16 11.07
CA MET A 63 -0.56 8.63 9.73
C MET A 63 -1.10 7.20 9.58
N LEU A 64 -1.65 6.89 8.41
CA LEU A 64 -1.96 5.52 8.01
C LEU A 64 -0.65 4.81 7.63
N ILE A 65 -0.25 3.80 8.40
CA ILE A 65 1.02 3.09 8.20
C ILE A 65 0.73 1.62 7.95
N GLY A 66 1.13 1.13 6.78
CA GLY A 66 1.08 -0.27 6.40
C GLY A 66 2.47 -0.86 6.21
N ALA A 67 2.56 -2.18 6.36
CA ALA A 67 3.77 -2.94 6.03
C ALA A 67 3.57 -3.71 4.74
N GLY A 68 4.38 -3.40 3.73
CA GLY A 68 4.38 -4.06 2.42
C GLY A 68 5.38 -5.22 2.34
N THR A 69 5.22 -6.08 1.33
CA THR A 69 6.11 -7.23 1.10
C THR A 69 6.19 -8.20 2.29
N VAL A 70 5.11 -8.32 3.05
CA VAL A 70 5.03 -9.31 4.14
C VAL A 70 4.69 -10.69 3.57
N LEU A 71 5.51 -11.68 3.91
CA LEU A 71 5.47 -13.03 3.34
C LEU A 71 5.10 -14.11 4.36
N ASN A 72 5.20 -13.83 5.66
CA ASN A 72 4.99 -14.83 6.72
C ASN A 72 4.43 -14.21 8.01
N ARG A 73 4.18 -15.06 9.02
CA ARG A 73 3.62 -14.69 10.33
C ARG A 73 4.57 -13.77 11.10
N GLU A 74 5.86 -14.09 11.11
CA GLU A 74 6.87 -13.40 11.90
C GLU A 74 6.98 -11.93 11.48
N GLN A 75 6.95 -11.68 10.18
CA GLN A 75 6.94 -10.33 9.61
C GLN A 75 5.64 -9.57 9.93
N ALA A 76 4.48 -10.24 9.90
CA ALA A 76 3.20 -9.63 10.26
C ALA A 76 3.16 -9.22 11.74
N ILE A 77 3.69 -10.07 12.64
CA ILE A 77 3.83 -9.76 14.07
C ILE A 77 4.76 -8.56 14.25
N ALA A 78 5.96 -8.59 13.65
CA ALA A 78 6.93 -7.51 13.77
C ALA A 78 6.38 -6.17 13.25
N ALA A 79 5.66 -6.18 12.13
CA ALA A 79 5.00 -5.00 11.59
C ALA A 79 3.94 -4.44 12.54
N LYS A 80 3.10 -5.31 13.13
CA LYS A 80 2.07 -4.92 14.09
C LYS A 80 2.70 -4.32 15.35
N GLU A 81 3.71 -4.97 15.90
CA GLU A 81 4.42 -4.51 17.11
C GLU A 81 5.13 -3.17 16.89
N ALA A 82 5.65 -2.93 15.69
CA ALA A 82 6.23 -1.64 15.31
C ALA A 82 5.19 -0.52 15.15
N GLY A 83 3.90 -0.85 15.01
CA GLY A 83 2.81 0.12 14.94
C GLY A 83 2.18 0.30 13.56
N ALA A 84 2.39 -0.64 12.63
CA ALA A 84 1.59 -0.72 11.41
C ALA A 84 0.15 -1.15 11.75
N THR A 85 -0.82 -0.65 11.00
CA THR A 85 -2.25 -0.96 11.21
C THR A 85 -2.81 -1.90 10.16
N PHE A 86 -2.09 -2.14 9.07
CA PHE A 86 -2.45 -3.11 8.04
C PHE A 86 -1.21 -3.69 7.35
N ILE A 87 -1.40 -4.86 6.75
CA ILE A 87 -0.40 -5.63 6.03
C ILE A 87 -0.73 -5.66 4.54
N VAL A 88 0.30 -5.63 3.69
CA VAL A 88 0.20 -5.83 2.25
C VAL A 88 1.20 -6.90 1.83
N SER A 89 0.71 -7.94 1.15
CA SER A 89 1.55 -8.97 0.54
C SER A 89 1.54 -8.86 -0.98
N PRO A 90 2.63 -9.23 -1.69
CA PRO A 90 2.67 -9.14 -3.15
C PRO A 90 1.81 -10.21 -3.83
N GLY A 91 1.57 -11.32 -3.15
CA GLY A 91 0.68 -12.40 -3.60
C GLY A 91 -0.18 -12.92 -2.44
N PHE A 92 -1.01 -13.91 -2.72
CA PHE A 92 -1.90 -14.53 -1.75
C PHE A 92 -1.25 -15.79 -1.18
N ASN A 93 -1.03 -15.80 0.15
CA ASN A 93 -0.63 -16.99 0.90
C ASN A 93 -1.61 -17.18 2.06
N PRO A 94 -2.40 -18.28 2.08
CA PRO A 94 -3.41 -18.50 3.11
C PRO A 94 -2.81 -18.58 4.52
N ASN A 95 -1.55 -19.01 4.66
CA ASN A 95 -0.87 -19.06 5.96
C ASN A 95 -0.59 -17.65 6.50
N THR A 96 -0.18 -16.72 5.64
CA THR A 96 0.06 -15.31 6.02
C THR A 96 -1.24 -14.60 6.35
N VAL A 97 -2.30 -14.85 5.57
CA VAL A 97 -3.64 -14.31 5.84
C VAL A 97 -4.15 -14.80 7.20
N LYS A 98 -4.11 -16.11 7.44
CA LYS A 98 -4.53 -16.71 8.70
C LYS A 98 -3.75 -16.13 9.89
N ALA A 99 -2.43 -15.97 9.74
CA ALA A 99 -1.62 -15.33 10.77
C ALA A 99 -2.07 -13.90 11.08
N CYS A 100 -2.37 -13.08 10.06
CA CYS A 100 -2.87 -11.72 10.25
C CYS A 100 -4.23 -11.70 10.96
N GLN A 101 -5.14 -12.61 10.60
CA GLN A 101 -6.44 -12.77 11.26
C GLN A 101 -6.29 -13.19 12.73
N GLU A 102 -5.42 -14.16 13.03
CA GLU A 102 -5.15 -14.66 14.39
C GLU A 102 -4.58 -13.56 15.29
N ILE A 103 -3.64 -12.75 14.78
CA ILE A 103 -3.05 -11.66 15.57
C ILE A 103 -3.91 -10.40 15.55
N GLY A 104 -4.96 -10.33 14.74
CA GLY A 104 -5.85 -9.16 14.63
C GLY A 104 -5.17 -7.95 13.99
N ILE A 105 -4.63 -8.10 12.78
CA ILE A 105 -4.21 -7.00 11.91
C ILE A 105 -4.83 -7.19 10.53
N ASP A 106 -5.34 -6.11 9.93
CA ASP A 106 -5.94 -6.17 8.59
C ASP A 106 -4.88 -6.53 7.54
N ILE A 107 -5.27 -7.29 6.51
CA ILE A 107 -4.40 -7.65 5.39
C ILE A 107 -5.09 -7.36 4.05
N VAL A 108 -4.34 -6.77 3.12
CA VAL A 108 -4.71 -6.54 1.72
C VAL A 108 -3.77 -7.38 0.84
N PRO A 109 -4.08 -8.67 0.60
CA PRO A 109 -3.17 -9.56 -0.10
C PRO A 109 -3.21 -9.37 -1.61
N GLY A 110 -2.08 -9.65 -2.26
CA GLY A 110 -1.94 -9.57 -3.72
C GLY A 110 -2.64 -10.69 -4.48
N VAL A 111 -3.37 -10.35 -5.52
CA VAL A 111 -4.01 -11.26 -6.48
C VAL A 111 -3.81 -10.73 -7.90
N ASN A 112 -3.90 -11.60 -8.91
CA ASN A 112 -3.90 -11.16 -10.30
C ASN A 112 -4.74 -12.03 -11.25
N ASN A 113 -5.45 -13.03 -10.72
CA ASN A 113 -6.23 -13.97 -11.51
C ASN A 113 -7.46 -14.48 -10.73
N PRO A 114 -8.46 -15.07 -11.43
CA PRO A 114 -9.67 -15.62 -10.83
C PRO A 114 -9.44 -16.54 -9.63
N SER A 115 -8.56 -17.54 -9.78
CA SER A 115 -8.33 -18.54 -8.73
C SER A 115 -7.79 -17.93 -7.43
N THR A 116 -6.91 -16.93 -7.53
CA THR A 116 -6.41 -16.22 -6.35
C THR A 116 -7.45 -15.29 -5.71
N VAL A 117 -8.37 -14.74 -6.50
CA VAL A 117 -9.51 -13.97 -5.97
C VAL A 117 -10.46 -14.90 -5.21
N GLU A 118 -10.81 -16.06 -5.79
CA GLU A 118 -11.67 -17.05 -5.14
C GLU A 118 -11.08 -17.55 -3.82
N ALA A 119 -9.78 -17.83 -3.80
CA ALA A 119 -9.09 -18.24 -2.57
C ALA A 119 -9.14 -17.15 -1.48
N ALA A 120 -9.06 -15.87 -1.86
CA ALA A 120 -9.17 -14.76 -0.91
C ALA A 120 -10.62 -14.58 -0.38
N LEU A 121 -11.61 -14.73 -1.27
CA LEU A 121 -13.02 -14.69 -0.91
C LEU A 121 -13.41 -15.83 0.05
N GLU A 122 -12.89 -17.04 -0.14
CA GLU A 122 -13.10 -18.19 0.77
C GLU A 122 -12.60 -17.88 2.20
N MET A 123 -11.58 -17.03 2.32
CA MET A 123 -11.05 -16.56 3.61
C MET A 123 -11.73 -15.28 4.13
N GLY A 124 -12.81 -14.83 3.47
CA GLY A 124 -13.60 -13.67 3.87
C GLY A 124 -12.99 -12.31 3.50
N LEU A 125 -11.99 -12.27 2.61
CA LEU A 125 -11.32 -11.03 2.21
C LEU A 125 -11.97 -10.43 0.95
N THR A 126 -12.30 -9.15 1.02
CA THR A 126 -12.93 -8.41 -0.09
C THR A 126 -12.13 -7.20 -0.56
N THR A 127 -11.13 -6.75 0.19
CA THR A 127 -10.19 -5.71 -0.25
C THR A 127 -8.86 -6.36 -0.61
N LEU A 128 -8.50 -6.35 -1.89
CA LEU A 128 -7.35 -7.08 -2.42
C LEU A 128 -6.40 -6.14 -3.16
N LYS A 129 -5.10 -6.45 -3.12
CA LYS A 129 -4.10 -5.79 -3.96
C LYS A 129 -4.10 -6.43 -5.33
N PHE A 130 -4.13 -5.65 -6.41
CA PHE A 130 -3.93 -6.18 -7.77
C PHE A 130 -2.48 -5.94 -8.19
N PHE A 131 -1.67 -7.00 -8.25
CA PHE A 131 -0.23 -6.88 -8.46
C PHE A 131 0.37 -8.05 -9.27
N PRO A 132 1.32 -7.79 -10.19
CA PRO A 132 1.74 -6.48 -10.69
C PRO A 132 0.72 -5.95 -11.73
N ALA A 133 0.14 -4.79 -11.50
CA ALA A 133 -1.05 -4.33 -12.21
C ALA A 133 -0.87 -4.23 -13.73
N GLU A 134 0.05 -3.38 -14.20
CA GLU A 134 0.27 -3.19 -15.65
C GLU A 134 0.70 -4.50 -16.33
N ALA A 135 1.65 -5.21 -15.74
CA ALA A 135 2.20 -6.45 -16.31
C ALA A 135 1.19 -7.62 -16.32
N SER A 136 0.16 -7.58 -15.48
CA SER A 136 -0.92 -8.59 -15.45
C SER A 136 -2.08 -8.28 -16.38
N GLY A 137 -1.93 -7.31 -17.31
CA GLY A 137 -2.96 -6.91 -18.26
C GLY A 137 -3.74 -5.64 -17.87
N GLY A 138 -3.32 -4.96 -16.80
CA GLY A 138 -3.77 -3.64 -16.39
C GLY A 138 -5.29 -3.51 -16.25
N ILE A 139 -5.82 -2.37 -16.72
CA ILE A 139 -7.24 -2.02 -16.64
C ILE A 139 -8.15 -3.08 -17.27
N ASN A 140 -7.73 -3.70 -18.38
CA ASN A 140 -8.54 -4.71 -19.08
C ASN A 140 -8.68 -6.00 -18.26
N MET A 141 -7.59 -6.46 -17.66
CA MET A 141 -7.64 -7.58 -16.71
C MET A 141 -8.53 -7.23 -15.53
N MET A 142 -8.34 -6.04 -14.95
CA MET A 142 -9.11 -5.63 -13.77
C MET A 142 -10.61 -5.54 -14.03
N LYS A 143 -11.04 -4.95 -15.14
CA LYS A 143 -12.45 -4.91 -15.54
C LYS A 143 -13.02 -6.32 -15.73
N SER A 144 -12.23 -7.22 -16.32
CA SER A 144 -12.61 -8.63 -16.50
C SER A 144 -12.75 -9.37 -15.17
N LEU A 145 -11.84 -9.15 -14.21
CA LEU A 145 -11.92 -9.73 -12.86
C LEU A 145 -13.12 -9.17 -12.09
N LEU A 146 -13.37 -7.87 -12.16
CA LEU A 146 -14.46 -7.25 -11.42
C LEU A 146 -15.85 -7.69 -11.93
N ALA A 147 -15.98 -8.17 -13.18
CA ALA A 147 -17.26 -8.58 -13.74
C ALA A 147 -17.95 -9.74 -12.96
N PRO A 148 -17.30 -10.90 -12.71
CA PRO A 148 -17.90 -11.98 -11.92
C PRO A 148 -17.80 -11.75 -10.40
N TYR A 149 -16.78 -11.04 -9.91
CA TYR A 149 -16.55 -10.85 -8.47
C TYR A 149 -17.09 -9.50 -8.01
N THR A 150 -18.41 -9.42 -7.77
CA THR A 150 -19.10 -8.15 -7.47
C THR A 150 -18.67 -7.51 -6.14
N ASP A 151 -18.23 -8.34 -5.19
CA ASP A 151 -18.05 -7.94 -3.80
C ASP A 151 -16.60 -7.51 -3.47
N ILE A 152 -15.67 -7.67 -4.42
CA ILE A 152 -14.28 -7.26 -4.22
C ILE A 152 -14.06 -5.81 -4.61
N GLU A 153 -13.10 -5.20 -3.93
CA GLU A 153 -12.50 -3.92 -4.30
C GLU A 153 -10.98 -4.08 -4.36
N LEU A 154 -10.36 -3.31 -5.25
CA LEU A 154 -8.97 -3.51 -5.64
C LEU A 154 -8.10 -2.29 -5.30
N MET A 155 -6.86 -2.58 -4.92
CA MET A 155 -5.78 -1.63 -4.78
C MET A 155 -4.65 -2.00 -5.77
N PRO A 156 -4.70 -1.54 -7.04
CA PRO A 156 -3.65 -1.84 -8.01
C PRO A 156 -2.31 -1.27 -7.60
N THR A 157 -1.24 -2.01 -7.88
CA THR A 157 0.14 -1.59 -7.66
C THR A 157 1.04 -2.25 -8.69
N GLY A 158 2.09 -1.55 -9.12
CA GLY A 158 3.04 -2.03 -10.13
C GLY A 158 2.75 -1.43 -11.50
N GLY A 159 3.63 -0.52 -11.94
CA GLY A 159 3.47 0.25 -13.18
C GLY A 159 2.48 1.41 -13.09
N ILE A 160 1.95 1.73 -11.91
CA ILE A 160 1.13 2.92 -11.71
C ILE A 160 2.01 4.17 -11.71
N SER A 161 1.57 5.21 -12.41
CA SER A 161 2.27 6.46 -12.61
C SER A 161 1.27 7.63 -12.74
N PRO A 162 1.75 8.89 -12.74
CA PRO A 162 0.91 10.04 -13.05
C PRO A 162 0.12 9.93 -14.36
N ALA A 163 0.64 9.20 -15.34
CA ALA A 163 0.05 9.08 -16.66
C ALA A 163 -1.19 8.17 -16.69
N ASN A 164 -1.31 7.18 -15.80
CA ASN A 164 -2.36 6.16 -15.85
C ASN A 164 -3.20 6.07 -14.56
N ILE A 165 -2.80 6.71 -13.45
CA ILE A 165 -3.51 6.58 -12.16
C ILE A 165 -4.99 6.95 -12.25
N LYS A 166 -5.34 7.98 -13.01
CA LYS A 166 -6.74 8.43 -13.19
C LYS A 166 -7.59 7.38 -13.88
N ASP A 167 -7.03 6.66 -14.84
CA ASP A 167 -7.75 5.62 -15.57
C ASP A 167 -8.06 4.41 -14.67
N TYR A 168 -7.17 4.09 -13.74
CA TYR A 168 -7.41 3.10 -12.70
C TYR A 168 -8.48 3.56 -11.70
N LEU A 169 -8.35 4.79 -11.18
CA LEU A 169 -9.30 5.34 -10.20
C LEU A 169 -10.70 5.61 -10.78
N ALA A 170 -10.83 5.72 -12.10
CA ALA A 170 -12.13 5.82 -12.77
C ALA A 170 -12.96 4.52 -12.67
N ILE A 171 -12.35 3.40 -12.29
CA ILE A 171 -13.06 2.14 -12.05
C ILE A 171 -13.68 2.17 -10.64
N PRO A 172 -15.02 2.11 -10.48
CA PRO A 172 -15.68 2.39 -9.18
C PRO A 172 -15.25 1.52 -7.99
N ARG A 173 -14.74 0.31 -8.27
CA ARG A 173 -14.26 -0.65 -7.26
C ARG A 173 -12.75 -0.64 -7.07
N VAL A 174 -12.07 0.40 -7.56
CA VAL A 174 -10.68 0.72 -7.20
C VAL A 174 -10.70 1.71 -6.05
N LEU A 175 -10.12 1.32 -4.91
CA LEU A 175 -10.10 2.15 -3.70
C LEU A 175 -8.99 3.20 -3.75
N ALA A 176 -7.79 2.73 -4.09
CA ALA A 176 -6.56 3.49 -4.13
C ALA A 176 -5.56 2.79 -5.03
N CYS A 177 -4.54 3.51 -5.49
CA CYS A 177 -3.41 2.92 -6.20
C CYS A 177 -2.13 3.01 -5.36
N GLY A 178 -1.34 1.93 -5.33
CA GLY A 178 0.01 1.94 -4.77
C GLY A 178 1.01 2.48 -5.79
N GLY A 179 1.90 3.37 -5.36
CA GLY A 179 2.85 4.07 -6.23
C GLY A 179 4.18 4.39 -5.57
N THR A 180 5.27 4.39 -6.34
CA THR A 180 6.62 4.70 -5.85
C THR A 180 7.14 6.06 -6.34
N TRP A 181 6.53 6.66 -7.36
CA TRP A 181 7.11 7.82 -8.06
C TRP A 181 7.23 9.08 -7.19
N MET A 182 6.39 9.22 -6.16
CA MET A 182 6.44 10.36 -5.23
C MET A 182 7.38 10.14 -4.05
N VAL A 183 7.91 8.93 -3.90
CA VAL A 183 8.82 8.49 -2.83
C VAL A 183 9.98 7.70 -3.44
N ASP A 184 10.56 8.26 -4.51
CA ASP A 184 11.66 7.62 -5.21
C ASP A 184 12.86 7.39 -4.28
N LYS A 185 13.40 6.17 -4.32
CA LYS A 185 14.47 5.73 -3.42
C LYS A 185 15.73 6.60 -3.57
N THR A 186 16.09 7.00 -4.78
CA THR A 186 17.29 7.81 -5.02
C THR A 186 17.15 9.22 -4.48
N LEU A 187 15.94 9.78 -4.50
CA LEU A 187 15.66 11.08 -3.89
C LEU A 187 15.68 11.03 -2.36
N ILE A 188 15.21 9.93 -1.77
CA ILE A 188 15.27 9.69 -0.32
C ILE A 188 16.74 9.60 0.11
N GLU A 189 17.55 8.77 -0.56
CA GLU A 189 18.98 8.59 -0.26
C GLU A 189 19.78 9.89 -0.44
N ALA A 190 19.42 10.73 -1.41
CA ALA A 190 20.03 12.03 -1.63
C ALA A 190 19.53 13.12 -0.67
N GLY A 191 18.55 12.83 0.20
CA GLY A 191 17.93 13.82 1.09
C GLY A 191 17.21 14.95 0.33
N ASN A 192 16.69 14.68 -0.87
CA ASN A 192 16.03 15.69 -1.71
C ASN A 192 14.56 15.88 -1.32
N TRP A 193 14.36 16.37 -0.09
CA TRP A 193 13.04 16.53 0.53
C TRP A 193 12.13 17.53 -0.19
N GLU A 194 12.70 18.56 -0.83
CA GLU A 194 11.94 19.55 -1.59
C GLU A 194 11.32 18.94 -2.85
N GLU A 195 12.07 18.12 -3.58
CA GLU A 195 11.57 17.42 -4.76
C GLU A 195 10.51 16.38 -4.37
N LEU A 196 10.74 15.62 -3.29
CA LEU A 196 9.74 14.70 -2.73
C LEU A 196 8.44 15.42 -2.33
N ALA A 197 8.55 16.63 -1.75
CA ALA A 197 7.39 17.46 -1.43
C ALA A 197 6.65 17.90 -2.70
N ARG A 198 7.36 18.32 -3.76
CA ARG A 198 6.76 18.66 -5.05
C ARG A 198 6.00 17.48 -5.65
N LEU A 199 6.65 16.32 -5.75
CA LEU A 199 6.04 15.11 -6.30
C LEU A 199 4.84 14.62 -5.47
N THR A 200 4.90 14.79 -4.15
CA THR A 200 3.77 14.46 -3.26
C THR A 200 2.56 15.35 -3.54
N ARG A 201 2.75 16.68 -3.64
CA ARG A 201 1.66 17.61 -3.99
C ARG A 201 1.05 17.29 -5.35
N GLU A 202 1.88 16.92 -6.32
CA GLU A 202 1.41 16.49 -7.65
C GLU A 202 0.59 15.20 -7.57
N ALA A 203 1.05 14.21 -6.81
CA ALA A 203 0.30 12.97 -6.60
C ALA A 203 -1.08 13.23 -5.95
N VAL A 204 -1.14 14.10 -4.93
CA VAL A 204 -2.40 14.48 -4.27
C VAL A 204 -3.33 15.22 -5.25
N ALA A 205 -2.80 16.18 -6.02
CA ALA A 205 -3.59 16.93 -7.00
C ALA A 205 -4.15 16.05 -8.13
N LEU A 206 -3.47 14.96 -8.48
CA LEU A 206 -3.94 14.01 -9.51
C LEU A 206 -5.15 13.19 -9.07
N VAL A 207 -5.31 12.95 -7.77
CA VAL A 207 -6.36 12.08 -7.22
C VAL A 207 -7.45 12.83 -6.46
N SER A 208 -7.25 14.13 -6.21
CA SER A 208 -8.23 14.97 -5.51
C SER A 208 -9.58 14.99 -6.22
#